data_AF-A0A5C9F0P1-F1
#
_entry.id   AF-A0A5C9F0P1-F1
#
_cell.length_a   1.000
_cell.length_b   1.000
_cell.length_c   1.000
_cell.angle_alpha   90.00
_cell.angle_beta   90.00
_cell.angle_gamma   90.00
#
_symmetry.space_group_name_H-M   'P 1'
#
loop_
_entity.id
_entity.type
_entity.pdbx_description
1 polymer ?
#
loop_
_entity_poly.entity_id
_entity_poly.type
_entity_poly.pdbx_seq_one_letter_code
_entity_poly.pdbx_strand_id
1 'polypeptide(L)'
;MVREKWTDILPRYQTFISHMKPILRETRRIIEGLDPDLLYDTEVLDKIRQEEEKRNVRKVRALTEFSAMYRSNVYEIMKDFIIKYRDRIPLIDIKDYIIDFLQESVKALTILRNITNPDERNLENTYLYRLVKYLEGILFPRRGSIKEIYEALLEYVPDFYESQRHILMTHTYYREDLEHPDFFTIPGISPKVYQIINNVTSFFNLDPSYGAFPERQNQEIPMILIKDVFLPYIDSIANAEEEAINNIGERIGLRVIDGIFLAPKEETIDLFMDNNYFRKNKQSDGTMRYVPQFSNETLILYYLAFASRRRGFLSKELINWIAMNFAFLVYMGILKWKLTDENIFYSIFKDLQTNEKVLPYLMKLICFPNYLGLDKTKIRDSPQYRKEIFNFIGAQIDNLEQLIENIGEYCEKIEKEGNNK
;
A
#
# COMPACT_ATOMS: atom_id res chain seq x y z
N MET A 1 17.02 -7.17 -20.12
CA MET A 1 15.56 -7.43 -20.00
C MET A 1 14.81 -6.41 -20.84
N VAL A 2 13.87 -6.84 -21.68
CA VAL A 2 12.99 -5.94 -22.45
C VAL A 2 12.14 -5.14 -21.45
N ARG A 3 12.21 -3.80 -21.48
CA ARG A 3 11.38 -2.95 -20.62
C ARG A 3 9.91 -3.14 -21.03
N GLU A 4 9.12 -3.86 -20.24
CA GLU A 4 7.66 -3.98 -20.46
C GLU A 4 7.06 -2.58 -20.58
N LYS A 5 6.36 -2.30 -21.68
CA LYS A 5 5.74 -0.99 -21.91
C LYS A 5 4.37 -0.94 -21.27
N TRP A 6 3.87 0.28 -21.07
CA TRP A 6 2.51 0.52 -20.60
C TRP A 6 1.48 -0.22 -21.47
N THR A 7 1.70 -0.19 -22.78
CA THR A 7 0.93 -0.87 -23.82
C THR A 7 0.91 -2.39 -23.69
N ASP A 8 1.84 -3.00 -22.95
CA ASP A 8 1.88 -4.46 -22.75
C ASP A 8 1.17 -4.87 -21.46
N ILE A 9 1.20 -4.00 -20.43
CA ILE A 9 0.67 -4.28 -19.09
C ILE A 9 -0.81 -3.93 -19.00
N LEU A 10 -1.22 -2.76 -19.51
CA LEU A 10 -2.60 -2.28 -19.41
C LEU A 10 -3.60 -3.24 -20.06
N PRO A 11 -3.37 -3.81 -21.27
CA PRO A 11 -4.29 -4.78 -21.83
C PRO A 11 -4.42 -6.05 -21.00
N ARG A 12 -3.35 -6.50 -20.34
CA ARG A 12 -3.39 -7.69 -19.47
C ARG A 12 -4.24 -7.43 -18.22
N TYR A 13 -4.07 -6.26 -17.59
CA TYR A 13 -4.94 -5.81 -16.50
C TYR A 13 -6.41 -5.76 -16.94
N GLN A 14 -6.68 -5.11 -18.08
CA GLN A 14 -8.03 -4.96 -18.61
C GLN A 14 -8.66 -6.28 -19.05
N THR A 15 -7.87 -7.28 -19.44
CA THR A 15 -8.38 -8.59 -19.88
C THR A 15 -9.23 -9.23 -18.79
N PHE A 16 -8.70 -9.43 -17.58
CA PHE A 16 -9.44 -10.09 -16.50
C PHE A 16 -10.74 -9.34 -16.14
N ILE A 17 -10.66 -8.02 -16.02
CA ILE A 17 -11.84 -7.16 -15.74
C ILE A 17 -12.87 -7.25 -16.87
N SER A 18 -12.42 -7.30 -18.12
CA SER A 18 -13.27 -7.41 -19.31
C SER A 18 -13.91 -8.79 -19.46
N HIS A 19 -13.43 -9.81 -18.75
CA HIS A 19 -14.07 -11.13 -18.66
C HIS A 19 -15.12 -11.20 -17.54
N MET A 20 -14.86 -10.57 -16.39
CA MET A 20 -15.81 -10.53 -15.27
C MET A 20 -17.07 -9.72 -15.60
N LYS A 21 -16.90 -8.54 -16.21
CA LYS A 21 -18.01 -7.62 -16.47
C LYS A 21 -19.15 -8.20 -17.34
N PRO A 22 -18.87 -8.88 -18.48
CA PRO A 22 -19.91 -9.50 -19.28
C PRO A 22 -20.70 -10.57 -18.52
N ILE A 23 -20.04 -11.35 -17.66
CA ILE A 23 -20.71 -12.39 -16.85
C ILE A 23 -21.76 -11.75 -15.97
N LEU A 24 -21.38 -10.77 -15.13
CA LEU A 24 -22.34 -10.11 -14.24
C LEU A 24 -23.47 -9.40 -15.01
N ARG A 25 -23.15 -8.79 -16.16
CA ARG A 25 -24.14 -8.11 -17.01
C ARG A 25 -25.13 -9.11 -17.64
N GLU A 26 -24.64 -10.26 -18.10
CA GLU A 26 -25.47 -11.31 -18.69
C GLU A 26 -26.36 -11.95 -17.62
N THR A 27 -25.77 -12.33 -16.47
CA THR A 27 -26.51 -12.83 -15.30
C THR A 27 -27.59 -11.83 -14.88
N ARG A 28 -27.27 -10.53 -14.76
CA ARG A 28 -28.27 -9.50 -14.43
C ARG A 28 -29.44 -9.49 -15.40
N ARG A 29 -29.15 -9.51 -16.71
CA ARG A 29 -30.20 -9.52 -17.75
C ARG A 29 -31.08 -10.77 -17.68
N ILE A 30 -30.49 -11.92 -17.38
CA ILE A 30 -31.23 -13.18 -17.24
C ILE A 30 -32.14 -13.10 -16.02
N ILE A 31 -31.60 -12.68 -14.87
CA ILE A 31 -32.37 -12.53 -13.64
C ILE A 31 -33.48 -11.49 -13.80
N GLU A 32 -33.23 -10.33 -14.43
CA GLU A 32 -34.27 -9.34 -14.78
C GLU A 32 -35.47 -9.97 -15.50
N GLY A 33 -35.22 -10.87 -16.45
CA GLY A 33 -36.25 -11.57 -17.22
C GLY A 33 -36.86 -12.80 -16.56
N LEU A 34 -36.36 -13.24 -15.40
CA LEU A 34 -36.85 -14.42 -14.69
C LEU A 34 -38.12 -14.09 -13.90
N ASP A 35 -39.10 -14.99 -13.92
CA ASP A 35 -40.25 -14.91 -13.02
C ASP A 35 -39.76 -15.07 -11.55
N PRO A 36 -40.05 -14.14 -10.63
CA PRO A 36 -39.62 -14.24 -9.24
C PRO A 36 -39.98 -15.57 -8.57
N ASP A 37 -41.13 -16.18 -8.92
CA ASP A 37 -41.58 -17.42 -8.30
C ASP A 37 -40.65 -18.60 -8.62
N LEU A 38 -39.93 -18.54 -9.74
CA LEU A 38 -38.93 -19.54 -10.11
C LEU A 38 -37.68 -19.49 -9.24
N LEU A 39 -37.45 -18.41 -8.47
CA LEU A 39 -36.35 -18.33 -7.51
C LEU A 39 -36.57 -19.20 -6.28
N TYR A 40 -37.80 -19.67 -6.03
CA TYR A 40 -38.06 -20.58 -4.93
C TYR A 40 -37.29 -21.91 -5.08
N ASP A 41 -37.18 -22.39 -6.32
CA ASP A 41 -36.38 -23.55 -6.71
C ASP A 41 -35.00 -23.13 -7.20
N THR A 42 -33.99 -23.30 -6.35
CA THR A 42 -32.60 -22.95 -6.68
C THR A 42 -32.01 -23.82 -7.80
N GLU A 43 -32.60 -24.97 -8.16
CA GLU A 43 -32.15 -25.76 -9.31
C GLU A 43 -32.36 -25.02 -10.64
N VAL A 44 -33.28 -24.06 -10.70
CA VAL A 44 -33.48 -23.19 -11.86
C VAL A 44 -32.20 -22.41 -12.16
N LEU A 45 -31.51 -21.92 -11.11
CA LEU A 45 -30.25 -21.20 -11.26
C LEU A 45 -29.12 -22.10 -11.78
N ASP A 46 -29.08 -23.37 -11.37
CA ASP A 46 -28.09 -24.32 -11.88
C ASP A 46 -28.31 -24.65 -13.37
N LYS A 47 -29.58 -24.78 -13.80
CA LYS A 47 -29.93 -24.98 -15.22
C LYS A 47 -29.50 -23.77 -16.06
N ILE A 48 -29.81 -22.56 -15.59
CA ILE A 48 -29.40 -21.31 -16.25
C ILE A 48 -27.88 -21.24 -16.38
N ARG A 49 -27.15 -21.49 -15.28
CA ARG A 49 -25.68 -21.47 -15.27
C ARG A 49 -25.09 -22.44 -16.30
N GLN A 50 -25.60 -23.67 -16.34
CA GLN A 50 -25.14 -24.70 -17.30
C GLN A 50 -25.41 -24.29 -18.76
N GLU A 51 -26.54 -23.63 -19.04
CA GLU A 51 -26.82 -23.10 -20.38
C GLU A 51 -25.87 -21.97 -20.78
N GLU A 52 -25.57 -21.04 -19.86
CA GLU A 52 -24.61 -19.96 -20.10
C GLU A 52 -23.18 -20.47 -20.35
N GLU A 53 -22.78 -21.53 -19.64
CA GLU A 53 -21.47 -22.18 -19.84
C GLU A 53 -21.39 -22.83 -21.23
N LYS A 54 -22.45 -23.54 -21.67
CA LYS A 54 -22.53 -24.17 -23.00
C LYS A 54 -22.45 -23.17 -24.15
N ARG A 55 -23.01 -21.96 -23.99
CA ARG A 55 -22.97 -20.90 -25.01
C ARG A 55 -21.57 -20.28 -25.21
N ASN A 56 -20.66 -20.46 -24.25
CA ASN A 56 -19.37 -19.75 -24.19
C ASN A 56 -18.13 -20.60 -24.57
N VAL A 57 -18.29 -21.81 -25.09
CA VAL A 57 -17.21 -22.82 -25.32
C VAL A 57 -16.16 -22.42 -26.40
N ARG A 58 -16.25 -21.25 -27.04
CA ARG A 58 -15.35 -20.83 -28.15
C ARG A 58 -14.15 -19.94 -27.76
N LYS A 59 -13.62 -20.00 -26.53
CA LYS A 59 -12.50 -19.14 -26.07
C LYS A 59 -11.30 -19.92 -25.49
N VAL A 60 -10.15 -19.24 -25.42
CA VAL A 60 -8.83 -19.77 -24.95
C VAL A 60 -8.96 -20.46 -23.58
N ARG A 61 -8.45 -21.69 -23.47
CA ARG A 61 -8.65 -22.63 -22.33
C ARG A 61 -8.52 -22.01 -20.93
N ALA A 62 -7.44 -21.27 -20.66
CA ALA A 62 -7.22 -20.66 -19.33
C ALA A 62 -8.19 -19.52 -18.99
N LEU A 63 -8.63 -18.74 -19.98
CA LEU A 63 -9.65 -17.69 -19.77
C LEU A 63 -11.06 -18.30 -19.63
N THR A 64 -11.29 -19.45 -20.28
CA THR A 64 -12.52 -20.23 -20.14
C THR A 64 -12.65 -20.81 -18.73
N GLU A 65 -11.56 -21.36 -18.17
CA GLU A 65 -11.53 -21.86 -16.78
C GLU A 65 -11.82 -20.74 -15.77
N PHE A 66 -11.15 -19.59 -15.88
CA PHE A 66 -11.42 -18.44 -15.01
C PHE A 66 -12.87 -17.94 -15.14
N SER A 67 -13.41 -17.86 -16.36
CA SER A 67 -14.78 -17.41 -16.60
C SER A 67 -15.82 -18.38 -16.03
N ALA A 68 -15.58 -19.69 -16.15
CA ALA A 68 -16.47 -20.73 -15.60
C ALA A 68 -16.46 -20.70 -14.06
N MET A 69 -15.27 -20.64 -13.46
CA MET A 69 -15.09 -20.50 -12.02
C MET A 69 -15.79 -19.24 -11.49
N TYR A 70 -15.55 -18.08 -12.11
CA TYR A 70 -16.17 -16.81 -11.72
C TYR A 70 -17.70 -16.88 -11.81
N ARG A 71 -18.24 -17.44 -12.91
CA ARG A 71 -19.68 -17.63 -13.07
C ARG A 71 -20.25 -18.55 -11.98
N SER A 72 -19.58 -19.66 -11.67
CA SER A 72 -20.01 -20.56 -10.60
C SER A 72 -20.13 -19.81 -9.28
N ASN A 73 -19.12 -19.02 -8.91
CA ASN A 73 -19.15 -18.25 -7.66
C ASN A 73 -20.31 -17.24 -7.62
N VAL A 74 -20.63 -16.57 -8.74
CA VAL A 74 -21.76 -15.63 -8.81
C VAL A 74 -23.08 -16.35 -8.50
N TYR A 75 -23.32 -17.51 -9.12
CA TYR A 75 -24.56 -18.25 -8.91
C TYR A 75 -24.65 -18.89 -7.52
N GLU A 76 -23.55 -19.41 -6.97
CA GLU A 76 -23.55 -19.92 -5.59
C GLU A 76 -23.92 -18.83 -4.58
N ILE A 77 -23.34 -17.63 -4.71
CA ILE A 77 -23.66 -16.50 -3.82
C ILE A 77 -25.14 -16.11 -3.92
N MET A 78 -25.69 -16.07 -5.13
CA MET A 78 -27.11 -15.80 -5.33
C MET A 78 -27.98 -16.87 -4.66
N LYS A 79 -27.64 -18.16 -4.82
CA LYS A 79 -28.36 -19.26 -4.18
C LYS A 79 -28.33 -19.14 -2.67
N ASP A 80 -27.16 -18.89 -2.08
CA ASP A 80 -27.02 -18.71 -0.64
C ASP A 80 -27.86 -17.54 -0.12
N PHE A 81 -27.88 -16.41 -0.85
CA PHE A 81 -28.72 -15.27 -0.53
C PHE A 81 -30.22 -15.62 -0.59
N ILE A 82 -30.67 -16.25 -1.67
CA ILE A 82 -32.08 -16.65 -1.84
C ILE A 82 -32.49 -17.60 -0.72
N ILE A 83 -31.71 -18.66 -0.45
CA ILE A 83 -32.03 -19.65 0.60
C ILE A 83 -32.14 -18.97 1.96
N LYS A 84 -31.25 -18.02 2.25
CA LYS A 84 -31.23 -17.29 3.52
C LYS A 84 -32.45 -16.38 3.72
N TYR A 85 -33.01 -15.81 2.64
CA TYR A 85 -34.00 -14.73 2.72
C TYR A 85 -35.38 -15.07 2.16
N ARG A 86 -35.56 -16.15 1.38
CA ARG A 86 -36.84 -16.52 0.73
C ARG A 86 -38.02 -16.72 1.68
N ASP A 87 -37.73 -17.08 2.94
CA ASP A 87 -38.75 -17.27 3.97
C ASP A 87 -39.03 -15.98 4.78
N ARG A 88 -38.28 -14.90 4.51
CA ARG A 88 -38.30 -13.66 5.30
C ARG A 88 -38.79 -12.45 4.50
N ILE A 89 -38.49 -12.40 3.20
CA ILE A 89 -38.88 -11.31 2.31
C ILE A 89 -39.45 -11.88 1.00
N PRO A 90 -40.36 -11.15 0.33
CA PRO A 90 -40.90 -11.53 -0.97
C PRO A 90 -39.82 -11.84 -2.01
N LEU A 91 -40.06 -12.87 -2.85
CA LEU A 91 -39.11 -13.27 -3.91
C LEU A 91 -38.85 -12.16 -4.93
N ILE A 92 -39.84 -11.30 -5.18
CA ILE A 92 -39.67 -10.11 -6.04
C ILE A 92 -38.64 -9.14 -5.45
N ASP A 93 -38.65 -8.91 -4.13
CA ASP A 93 -37.68 -8.02 -3.48
C ASP A 93 -36.28 -8.66 -3.50
N ILE A 94 -36.18 -9.97 -3.26
CA ILE A 94 -34.90 -10.71 -3.38
C ILE A 94 -34.33 -10.57 -4.79
N LYS A 95 -35.18 -10.73 -5.81
CA LYS A 95 -34.81 -10.56 -7.21
C LYS A 95 -34.28 -9.15 -7.46
N ASP A 96 -35.00 -8.12 -7.02
CA ASP A 96 -34.63 -6.72 -7.21
C ASP A 96 -33.29 -6.40 -6.51
N TYR A 97 -33.09 -6.88 -5.28
CA TYR A 97 -31.80 -6.77 -4.59
C TYR A 97 -30.65 -7.42 -5.38
N ILE A 98 -30.83 -8.63 -5.91
CA ILE A 98 -29.80 -9.30 -6.72
C ILE A 98 -29.48 -8.47 -7.97
N ILE A 99 -30.49 -7.91 -8.65
CA ILE A 99 -30.32 -7.09 -9.85
C ILE A 99 -29.52 -5.81 -9.53
N ASP A 100 -29.83 -5.16 -8.41
CA ASP A 100 -29.14 -3.96 -7.96
C ASP A 100 -27.69 -4.26 -7.56
N PHE A 101 -27.46 -5.33 -6.80
CA PHE A 101 -26.10 -5.75 -6.41
C PHE A 101 -25.23 -6.12 -7.62
N LEU A 102 -25.82 -6.76 -8.64
CA LEU A 102 -25.13 -7.02 -9.91
C LEU A 102 -24.82 -5.73 -10.66
N GLN A 103 -25.75 -4.76 -10.66
CA GLN A 103 -25.56 -3.47 -11.32
C GLN A 103 -24.43 -2.66 -10.68
N GLU A 104 -24.38 -2.60 -9.36
CA GLU A 104 -23.27 -2.01 -8.59
C GLU A 104 -21.93 -2.66 -8.96
N SER A 105 -21.88 -3.99 -8.98
CA SER A 105 -20.69 -4.76 -9.36
C SER A 105 -20.23 -4.47 -10.78
N VAL A 106 -21.15 -4.31 -11.72
CA VAL A 106 -20.85 -3.90 -13.10
C VAL A 106 -20.31 -2.45 -13.15
N LYS A 107 -20.84 -1.53 -12.34
CA LYS A 107 -20.33 -0.16 -12.23
C LYS A 107 -18.90 -0.15 -11.68
N ALA A 108 -18.63 -0.87 -10.60
CA ALA A 108 -17.30 -1.00 -10.01
C ALA A 108 -16.27 -1.52 -11.02
N LEU A 109 -16.57 -2.62 -11.71
CA LEU A 109 -15.71 -3.17 -12.77
C LEU A 109 -15.52 -2.19 -13.94
N THR A 110 -16.52 -1.35 -14.23
CA THR A 110 -16.41 -0.34 -15.30
C THR A 110 -15.40 0.75 -14.95
N ILE A 111 -15.37 1.19 -13.70
CA ILE A 111 -14.37 2.15 -13.20
C ILE A 111 -12.99 1.50 -13.21
N LEU A 112 -12.85 0.30 -12.62
CA LEU A 112 -11.58 -0.43 -12.60
C LEU A 112 -11.01 -0.66 -14.01
N ARG A 113 -11.86 -1.04 -14.98
CA ARG A 113 -11.40 -1.22 -16.37
C ARG A 113 -10.83 0.05 -17.00
N ASN A 114 -11.45 1.19 -16.69
CA ASN A 114 -11.14 2.49 -17.29
C ASN A 114 -10.40 3.38 -16.27
N ILE A 115 -9.67 2.76 -15.34
CA ILE A 115 -8.97 3.46 -14.26
C ILE A 115 -7.89 4.40 -14.81
N THR A 116 -7.42 4.13 -16.03
CA THR A 116 -6.37 4.89 -16.72
C THR A 116 -6.52 4.85 -18.24
N ASN A 117 -5.74 5.69 -18.95
CA ASN A 117 -5.76 5.85 -20.40
C ASN A 117 -4.59 5.09 -21.06
N PRO A 118 -4.81 4.37 -22.17
CA PRO A 118 -3.72 3.85 -23.00
C PRO A 118 -2.83 4.94 -23.63
N ASP A 119 -3.39 6.12 -23.94
CA ASP A 119 -2.67 7.29 -24.44
C ASP A 119 -2.37 8.23 -23.26
N GLU A 120 -1.09 8.27 -22.83
CA GLU A 120 -0.64 8.97 -21.62
C GLU A 120 -0.89 10.50 -21.63
N ARG A 121 -1.38 11.07 -22.74
CA ARG A 121 -1.63 12.51 -22.93
C ARG A 121 -2.59 13.14 -21.93
N ASN A 122 -3.49 12.36 -21.33
CA ASN A 122 -4.47 12.87 -20.34
C ASN A 122 -4.41 12.08 -19.02
N LEU A 123 -3.20 11.65 -18.64
CA LEU A 123 -2.99 10.82 -17.45
C LEU A 123 -3.53 11.48 -16.17
N GLU A 124 -3.36 12.79 -16.03
CA GLU A 124 -3.64 13.52 -14.80
C GLU A 124 -5.12 13.51 -14.39
N ASN A 125 -6.00 13.36 -15.38
CA ASN A 125 -7.45 13.27 -15.16
C ASN A 125 -7.95 11.84 -14.96
N THR A 126 -7.07 10.83 -15.02
CA THR A 126 -7.46 9.44 -14.78
C THR A 126 -7.65 9.16 -13.30
N TYR A 127 -8.55 8.22 -12.97
CA TYR A 127 -8.74 7.75 -11.59
C TYR A 127 -7.43 7.28 -10.98
N LEU A 128 -6.65 6.47 -11.70
CA LEU A 128 -5.39 5.92 -11.19
C LEU A 128 -4.42 7.02 -10.78
N TYR A 129 -4.27 8.06 -11.61
CA TYR A 129 -3.35 9.15 -11.30
C TYR A 129 -3.82 9.93 -10.07
N ARG A 130 -5.07 10.37 -10.08
CA ARG A 130 -5.64 11.18 -8.98
C ARG A 130 -5.58 10.43 -7.65
N LEU A 131 -5.91 9.13 -7.65
CA LEU A 131 -5.88 8.29 -6.45
C LEU A 131 -4.45 8.01 -5.98
N VAL A 132 -3.51 7.74 -6.90
CA VAL A 132 -2.09 7.57 -6.52
C VAL A 132 -1.55 8.87 -5.95
N LYS A 133 -1.84 10.04 -6.54
CA LYS A 133 -1.36 11.33 -6.01
C LYS A 133 -1.97 11.67 -4.65
N TYR A 134 -3.23 11.32 -4.44
CA TYR A 134 -3.88 11.42 -3.15
C TYR A 134 -3.16 10.56 -2.09
N LEU A 135 -2.94 9.27 -2.38
CA LEU A 135 -2.22 8.37 -1.49
C LEU A 135 -0.76 8.76 -1.27
N GLU A 136 -0.07 9.23 -2.30
CA GLU A 136 1.31 9.74 -2.16
C GLU A 136 1.36 10.91 -1.18
N GLY A 137 0.37 11.79 -1.18
CA GLY A 137 0.30 12.90 -0.22
C GLY A 137 0.32 12.45 1.24
N ILE A 138 -0.27 11.29 1.53
CA ILE A 138 -0.47 10.78 2.89
C ILE A 138 0.66 9.82 3.31
N LEU A 139 0.96 8.85 2.43
CA LEU A 139 1.76 7.67 2.79
C LEU A 139 3.20 7.73 2.32
N PHE A 140 3.44 8.35 1.16
CA PHE A 140 4.75 8.32 0.52
C PHE A 140 4.93 9.59 -0.33
N PRO A 141 5.17 10.76 0.28
CA PRO A 141 5.20 12.02 -0.45
C PRO A 141 6.40 12.14 -1.37
N ARG A 142 6.27 12.94 -2.43
CA ARG A 142 7.37 13.24 -3.37
C ARG A 142 7.59 14.75 -3.42
N ARG A 143 8.58 15.25 -2.67
CA ARG A 143 8.95 16.67 -2.59
C ARG A 143 10.46 16.88 -2.82
N GLY A 144 10.90 18.12 -2.90
CA GLY A 144 12.26 18.50 -3.27
C GLY A 144 13.29 18.25 -2.16
N SER A 145 12.86 18.30 -0.89
CA SER A 145 13.74 18.13 0.27
C SER A 145 13.17 17.15 1.30
N ILE A 146 14.03 16.63 2.19
CA ILE A 146 13.59 15.75 3.28
C ILE A 146 12.66 16.48 4.25
N LYS A 147 12.90 17.77 4.48
CA LYS A 147 12.05 18.64 5.31
C LYS A 147 10.63 18.71 4.77
N GLU A 148 10.47 19.06 3.49
CA GLU A 148 9.15 19.14 2.84
C GLU A 148 8.40 17.80 2.87
N ILE A 149 9.12 16.67 2.73
CA ILE A 149 8.51 15.34 2.81
C ILE A 149 8.07 15.05 4.24
N TYR A 150 8.93 15.31 5.22
CA TYR A 150 8.65 15.04 6.63
C TYR A 150 7.47 15.88 7.14
N GLU A 151 7.42 17.17 6.79
CA GLU A 151 6.29 18.05 7.12
C GLU A 151 4.99 17.57 6.50
N ALA A 152 5.01 17.11 5.24
CA ALA A 152 3.84 16.52 4.60
C ALA A 152 3.38 15.24 5.30
N LEU A 153 4.31 14.42 5.81
CA LEU A 153 3.94 13.24 6.60
C LEU A 153 3.30 13.66 7.93
N LEU A 154 3.88 14.64 8.65
CA LEU A 154 3.37 15.13 9.93
C LEU A 154 1.93 15.65 9.86
N GLU A 155 1.55 16.27 8.74
CA GLU A 155 0.17 16.75 8.50
C GLU A 155 -0.87 15.63 8.69
N TYR A 156 -0.52 14.39 8.33
CA TYR A 156 -1.42 13.23 8.35
C TYR A 156 -1.17 12.26 9.50
N VAL A 157 -0.14 12.47 10.33
CA VAL A 157 0.20 11.59 11.48
C VAL A 157 -0.98 11.35 12.42
N PRO A 158 -1.78 12.34 12.82
CA PRO A 158 -2.85 12.14 13.80
C PRO A 158 -3.83 11.03 13.42
N ASP A 159 -4.09 10.87 12.12
CA ASP A 159 -5.08 9.93 11.61
C ASP A 159 -4.44 8.70 10.92
N PHE A 160 -3.21 8.84 10.41
CA PHE A 160 -2.62 7.87 9.48
C PHE A 160 -1.23 7.36 9.88
N TYR A 161 -0.78 7.59 11.11
CA TYR A 161 0.54 7.12 11.56
C TYR A 161 0.73 5.61 11.35
N GLU A 162 -0.23 4.77 11.75
CA GLU A 162 -0.09 3.31 11.57
C GLU A 162 -0.07 2.92 10.07
N SER A 163 -0.81 3.62 9.22
CA SER A 163 -0.73 3.41 7.77
C SER A 163 0.64 3.82 7.20
N GLN A 164 1.17 4.97 7.63
CA GLN A 164 2.50 5.46 7.24
C GLN A 164 3.60 4.49 7.68
N ARG A 165 3.52 3.99 8.92
CA ARG A 165 4.42 2.97 9.46
C ARG A 165 4.31 1.65 8.71
N HIS A 166 3.08 1.20 8.41
CA HIS A 166 2.82 -0.05 7.69
C HIS A 166 3.55 -0.10 6.34
N ILE A 167 3.65 1.03 5.63
CA ILE A 167 4.34 1.13 4.34
C ILE A 167 5.86 0.83 4.44
N LEU A 168 6.46 0.92 5.63
CA LEU A 168 7.85 0.50 5.87
C LEU A 168 7.98 -0.94 6.39
N MET A 169 6.90 -1.57 6.86
CA MET A 169 6.95 -2.88 7.51
C MET A 169 6.78 -4.03 6.51
N THR A 170 7.83 -4.33 5.75
CA THR A 170 7.82 -5.48 4.84
C THR A 170 7.75 -6.80 5.62
N HIS A 171 6.84 -7.70 5.25
CA HIS A 171 6.60 -8.94 6.00
C HIS A 171 7.48 -10.13 5.62
N THR A 172 8.10 -10.12 4.45
CA THR A 172 9.20 -11.05 4.23
C THR A 172 10.29 -10.59 5.17
N TYR A 173 10.55 -11.37 6.24
CA TYR A 173 11.86 -11.39 6.87
C TYR A 173 12.81 -11.37 5.70
N TYR A 174 13.50 -10.25 5.54
CA TYR A 174 14.57 -10.17 4.59
C TYR A 174 15.39 -11.44 4.90
N ARG A 175 15.72 -12.22 3.86
CA ARG A 175 16.96 -13.00 3.94
C ARG A 175 18.10 -11.97 3.95
N GLU A 176 18.09 -11.12 4.98
CA GLU A 176 19.14 -10.22 5.43
C GLU A 176 20.07 -11.20 6.11
N ASP A 177 20.65 -12.07 5.30
CA ASP A 177 22.01 -12.42 5.59
C ASP A 177 22.69 -11.04 5.58
N LEU A 178 23.19 -10.63 6.73
CA LEU A 178 24.08 -9.46 6.87
C LEU A 178 25.26 -9.55 5.86
N GLU A 179 25.45 -10.72 5.26
CA GLU A 179 26.36 -11.05 4.17
C GLU A 179 25.90 -10.58 2.78
N HIS A 180 24.66 -10.13 2.56
CA HIS A 180 24.19 -9.70 1.24
C HIS A 180 24.63 -8.25 0.93
N PRO A 181 25.59 -8.03 0.01
CA PRO A 181 26.31 -6.76 -0.11
C PRO A 181 25.60 -5.79 -1.07
N ASP A 182 24.30 -5.56 -0.89
CA ASP A 182 23.60 -4.50 -1.64
C ASP A 182 23.47 -3.23 -0.77
N PHE A 183 24.64 -2.71 -0.36
CA PHE A 183 24.83 -1.58 0.55
C PHE A 183 24.11 -0.29 0.12
N PHE A 184 23.82 -0.17 -1.18
CA PHE A 184 23.11 0.97 -1.75
C PHE A 184 21.59 0.89 -1.61
N THR A 185 21.04 -0.26 -1.19
CA THR A 185 19.60 -0.45 -1.14
C THR A 185 18.99 -0.09 0.21
N ILE A 186 17.81 0.54 0.17
CA ILE A 186 17.04 0.94 1.35
C ILE A 186 15.95 -0.12 1.57
N PRO A 187 16.06 -0.93 2.64
CA PRO A 187 15.06 -1.94 2.98
C PRO A 187 13.88 -1.32 3.75
N GLY A 188 12.88 -2.15 4.06
CA GLY A 188 11.88 -1.81 5.06
C GLY A 188 12.46 -1.84 6.48
N ILE A 189 11.63 -1.50 7.47
CA ILE A 189 11.98 -1.62 8.89
C ILE A 189 11.76 -3.08 9.30
N SER A 190 12.86 -3.82 9.45
CA SER A 190 12.85 -5.15 10.06
C SER A 190 12.66 -5.04 11.60
N PRO A 191 12.29 -6.13 12.29
CA PRO A 191 12.22 -6.14 13.76
C PRO A 191 13.52 -5.67 14.43
N LYS A 192 14.67 -6.03 13.85
CA LYS A 192 15.99 -5.58 14.32
C LYS A 192 16.14 -4.06 14.19
N VAL A 193 15.80 -3.49 13.02
CA VAL A 193 15.86 -2.03 12.81
C VAL A 193 14.89 -1.29 13.74
N TYR A 194 13.69 -1.84 13.97
CA TYR A 194 12.73 -1.26 14.92
C TYR A 194 13.29 -1.24 16.36
N GLN A 195 13.96 -2.32 16.77
CA GLN A 195 14.63 -2.38 18.08
C GLN A 195 15.78 -1.37 18.18
N ILE A 196 16.57 -1.20 17.12
CA ILE A 196 17.61 -0.16 17.04
C ILE A 196 16.98 1.23 17.23
N ILE A 197 15.90 1.55 16.51
CA ILE A 197 15.17 2.82 16.67
C ILE A 197 14.72 3.01 18.11
N ASN A 198 14.17 1.97 18.74
CA ASN A 198 13.72 2.03 20.13
C ASN A 198 14.87 2.33 21.11
N ASN A 199 16.01 1.66 20.93
CA ASN A 199 17.19 1.90 21.77
C ASN A 199 17.74 3.31 21.56
N VAL A 200 17.82 3.77 20.31
CA VAL A 200 18.21 5.14 19.97
C VAL A 200 17.33 6.15 20.71
N THR A 201 16.00 6.05 20.56
CA THR A 201 15.04 6.94 21.24
C THR A 201 15.22 6.90 22.76
N SER A 202 15.35 5.70 23.33
CA SER A 202 15.51 5.51 24.76
C SER A 202 16.79 6.17 25.29
N PHE A 203 17.95 5.87 24.70
CA PHE A 203 19.23 6.43 25.14
C PHE A 203 19.29 7.94 24.94
N PHE A 204 18.76 8.45 23.83
CA PHE A 204 18.70 9.90 23.61
C PHE A 204 17.86 10.59 24.69
N ASN A 205 16.69 10.06 25.05
CA ASN A 205 15.81 10.73 26.01
C ASN A 205 16.20 10.52 27.48
N LEU A 206 16.82 9.39 27.84
CA LEU A 206 17.11 9.04 29.23
C LEU A 206 18.47 9.52 29.70
N ASP A 207 19.54 9.24 28.95
CA ASP A 207 20.91 9.53 29.39
C ASP A 207 21.87 9.71 28.21
N PRO A 208 21.68 10.74 27.37
CA PRO A 208 22.63 11.04 26.30
C PRO A 208 23.89 11.66 26.88
N SER A 209 25.03 11.31 26.31
CA SER A 209 26.23 12.14 26.42
C SER A 209 26.05 13.42 25.60
N TYR A 210 26.81 14.47 25.91
CA TYR A 210 26.81 15.70 25.15
C TYR A 210 28.22 16.04 24.71
N GLY A 211 28.35 16.58 23.50
CA GLY A 211 29.62 17.13 23.06
C GLY A 211 29.44 18.09 21.90
N ALA A 212 30.57 18.64 21.45
CA ALA A 212 30.58 19.78 20.54
C ALA A 212 29.83 19.47 19.24
N PHE A 213 29.01 20.43 18.79
CA PHE A 213 28.38 20.40 17.48
C PHE A 213 29.43 20.80 16.42
N PRO A 214 29.91 19.88 15.56
CA PRO A 214 31.01 20.19 14.63
C PRO A 214 30.71 21.37 13.70
N GLU A 215 29.44 21.55 13.31
CA GLU A 215 29.00 22.58 12.38
C GLU A 215 28.74 23.94 13.04
N ARG A 216 28.58 24.01 14.38
CA ARG A 216 28.16 25.24 15.08
C ARG A 216 28.95 25.48 16.35
N GLN A 217 29.63 26.62 16.42
CA GLN A 217 30.39 27.03 17.60
C GLN A 217 29.49 27.28 18.82
N ASN A 218 30.00 26.96 20.01
CA ASN A 218 29.32 27.12 21.31
C ASN A 218 27.98 26.37 21.41
N GLN A 219 27.85 25.25 20.70
CA GLN A 219 26.68 24.40 20.75
C GLN A 219 27.08 22.95 21.04
N GLU A 220 26.23 22.25 21.79
CA GLU A 220 26.38 20.85 22.14
C GLU A 220 25.18 20.04 21.65
N ILE A 221 25.47 18.91 21.02
CA ILE A 221 24.49 17.95 20.54
C ILE A 221 24.51 16.69 21.40
N PRO A 222 23.38 15.98 21.53
CA PRO A 222 23.37 14.73 22.25
C PRO A 222 24.06 13.65 21.40
N MET A 223 24.70 12.71 22.09
CA MET A 223 25.44 11.61 21.53
C MET A 223 25.21 10.36 22.36
N ILE A 224 25.12 9.22 21.70
CA ILE A 224 25.01 7.90 22.35
C ILE A 224 26.09 6.98 21.81
N LEU A 225 26.54 6.02 22.60
CA LEU A 225 27.60 5.10 22.19
C LEU A 225 27.05 4.08 21.18
N ILE A 226 27.76 3.88 20.08
CA ILE A 226 27.37 2.91 19.04
C ILE A 226 27.20 1.51 19.64
N LYS A 227 28.11 1.11 20.53
CA LYS A 227 28.07 -0.20 21.18
C LYS A 227 26.82 -0.45 22.02
N ASP A 228 26.22 0.60 22.59
CA ASP A 228 25.03 0.45 23.45
C ASP A 228 23.77 0.20 22.59
N VAL A 229 23.80 0.65 21.34
CA VAL A 229 22.71 0.50 20.39
C VAL A 229 22.88 -0.74 19.51
N PHE A 230 24.05 -0.94 18.92
CA PHE A 230 24.26 -1.88 17.81
C PHE A 230 24.93 -3.20 18.22
N LEU A 231 25.82 -3.21 19.21
CA LEU A 231 26.50 -4.43 19.65
C LEU A 231 25.55 -5.57 20.03
N PRO A 232 24.37 -5.33 20.64
CA PRO A 232 23.40 -6.40 20.89
C PRO A 232 22.83 -7.06 19.64
N TYR A 233 23.04 -6.48 18.45
CA TYR A 233 22.47 -6.92 17.17
C TYR A 233 23.51 -7.29 16.12
N ILE A 234 24.79 -7.23 16.50
CA ILE A 234 25.96 -7.46 15.66
C ILE A 234 26.66 -8.74 16.16
N ASP A 235 26.81 -9.72 15.27
CA ASP A 235 27.38 -11.03 15.62
C ASP A 235 28.93 -11.05 15.48
N SER A 236 29.56 -10.20 14.65
CA SER A 236 31.04 -10.02 14.67
C SER A 236 31.55 -8.78 13.90
N ILE A 237 32.21 -7.84 14.58
CA ILE A 237 32.69 -6.56 14.02
C ILE A 237 33.70 -6.78 12.87
N ALA A 238 33.20 -6.80 11.64
CA ALA A 238 33.94 -6.75 10.38
C ALA A 238 33.55 -5.48 9.60
N ASN A 239 34.36 -5.06 8.61
CA ASN A 239 34.15 -3.83 7.84
C ASN A 239 32.71 -3.67 7.26
N ALA A 240 32.06 -4.78 6.90
CA ALA A 240 30.68 -4.76 6.37
C ALA A 240 29.65 -4.28 7.40
N GLU A 241 29.88 -4.50 8.69
CA GLU A 241 28.98 -4.09 9.76
C GLU A 241 29.14 -2.61 10.13
N GLU A 242 30.34 -2.04 10.03
CA GLU A 242 30.55 -0.60 10.18
C GLU A 242 29.78 0.19 9.11
N GLU A 243 29.80 -0.29 7.86
CA GLU A 243 29.01 0.29 6.78
C GLU A 243 27.50 0.13 7.04
N ALA A 244 27.07 -1.02 7.57
CA ALA A 244 25.68 -1.23 7.96
C ALA A 244 25.22 -0.27 9.07
N ILE A 245 26.04 -0.04 10.10
CA ILE A 245 25.77 0.94 11.17
C ILE A 245 25.58 2.34 10.57
N ASN A 246 26.52 2.77 9.72
CA ASN A 246 26.45 4.09 9.07
C ASN A 246 25.18 4.24 8.24
N ASN A 247 24.84 3.22 7.45
CA ASN A 247 23.66 3.22 6.60
C ASN A 247 22.36 3.24 7.41
N ILE A 248 22.25 2.43 8.48
CA ILE A 248 21.08 2.44 9.38
C ILE A 248 20.98 3.80 10.05
N GLY A 249 22.07 4.30 10.62
CA GLY A 249 22.16 5.62 11.25
C GLY A 249 21.69 6.74 10.32
N GLU A 250 22.18 6.77 9.08
CA GLU A 250 21.77 7.76 8.09
C GLU A 250 20.26 7.72 7.80
N ARG A 251 19.68 6.53 7.66
CA ARG A 251 18.25 6.35 7.37
C ARG A 251 17.35 6.85 8.51
N ILE A 252 17.86 6.87 9.75
CA ILE A 252 17.17 7.41 10.93
C ILE A 252 17.61 8.84 11.29
N GLY A 253 18.38 9.50 10.42
CA GLY A 253 18.78 10.91 10.58
C GLY A 253 20.01 11.14 11.44
N LEU A 254 20.81 10.10 11.66
CA LEU A 254 22.00 10.12 12.51
C LEU A 254 23.28 9.98 11.68
N ARG A 255 24.41 10.18 12.34
CA ARG A 255 25.78 10.04 11.81
C ARG A 255 26.71 9.53 12.90
N VAL A 256 27.83 8.95 12.47
CA VAL A 256 28.90 8.56 13.37
C VAL A 256 29.88 9.71 13.57
N ILE A 257 30.23 9.99 14.83
CA ILE A 257 31.26 10.96 15.25
C ILE A 257 32.37 10.20 15.98
N ASP A 258 33.62 10.51 15.64
CA ASP A 258 34.84 9.92 16.22
C ASP A 258 34.90 8.38 16.18
N GLY A 259 34.12 7.75 15.30
CA GLY A 259 34.05 6.30 15.15
C GLY A 259 33.33 5.57 16.31
N ILE A 260 32.87 6.28 17.35
CA ILE A 260 32.33 5.67 18.57
C ILE A 260 30.96 6.20 19.00
N PHE A 261 30.59 7.40 18.56
CA PHE A 261 29.34 8.05 18.93
C PHE A 261 28.37 8.10 17.76
N LEU A 262 27.10 7.90 18.06
CA LEU A 262 25.98 8.17 17.16
C LEU A 262 25.34 9.50 17.57
N ALA A 263 25.24 10.42 16.62
CA ALA A 263 24.73 11.77 16.84
C ALA A 263 23.78 12.19 15.71
N PRO A 264 22.83 13.11 15.93
CA PRO A 264 22.01 13.66 14.86
C PRO A 264 22.84 14.41 13.79
N LYS A 265 22.42 14.32 12.52
CA LYS A 265 22.95 15.18 11.45
C LYS A 265 22.47 16.62 11.63
N GLU A 266 23.18 17.59 11.05
CA GLU A 266 22.76 19.00 11.09
C GLU A 266 21.33 19.19 10.53
N GLU A 267 21.03 18.62 9.35
CA GLU A 267 19.69 18.70 8.75
C GLU A 267 18.60 18.11 9.65
N THR A 268 18.92 17.06 10.40
CA THR A 268 17.99 16.41 11.35
C THR A 268 17.78 17.30 12.58
N ILE A 269 18.83 17.93 13.11
CA ILE A 269 18.71 18.86 14.25
C ILE A 269 17.81 20.02 13.89
N ASP A 270 18.03 20.64 12.73
CA ASP A 270 17.21 21.77 12.28
C ASP A 270 15.74 21.35 12.10
N LEU A 271 15.50 20.23 11.43
CA LEU A 271 14.16 19.68 11.25
C LEU A 271 13.47 19.40 12.59
N PHE A 272 14.17 18.77 13.54
CA PHE A 272 13.61 18.39 14.83
C PHE A 272 13.44 19.60 15.75
N MET A 273 14.30 20.60 15.65
CA MET A 273 14.12 21.88 16.33
C MET A 273 12.85 22.60 15.85
N ASP A 274 12.64 22.68 14.53
CA ASP A 274 11.47 23.32 13.93
C ASP A 274 10.15 22.66 14.37
N ASN A 275 10.20 21.36 14.71
CA ASN A 275 9.05 20.57 15.15
C ASN A 275 9.03 20.29 16.66
N ASN A 276 9.81 21.03 17.45
CA ASN A 276 9.89 20.90 18.92
C ASN A 276 10.30 19.50 19.43
N TYR A 277 11.02 18.71 18.64
CA TYR A 277 11.63 17.44 19.05
C TYR A 277 13.00 17.60 19.73
N PHE A 278 13.55 18.81 19.71
CA PHE A 278 14.69 19.22 20.53
C PHE A 278 14.36 20.50 21.32
N ARG A 279 14.86 20.58 22.56
CA ARG A 279 14.82 21.79 23.39
C ARG A 279 16.20 22.41 23.52
N LYS A 280 16.28 23.73 23.43
CA LYS A 280 17.52 24.49 23.69
C LYS A 280 17.67 24.82 25.16
N ASN A 281 18.77 24.40 25.77
CA ASN A 281 19.14 24.71 27.16
C ASN A 281 20.47 25.46 27.19
N LYS A 282 20.47 26.70 27.70
CA LYS A 282 21.71 27.44 27.93
C LYS A 282 22.39 26.93 29.21
N GLN A 283 23.63 26.46 29.07
CA GLN A 283 24.47 26.01 30.18
C GLN A 283 25.10 27.20 30.92
N SER A 284 25.67 26.95 32.09
CA SER A 284 26.30 27.97 32.95
C SER A 284 27.53 28.62 32.31
N ASP A 285 28.24 27.90 31.45
CA ASP A 285 29.37 28.38 30.64
C ASP A 285 28.93 29.18 29.39
N GLY A 286 27.63 29.31 29.15
CA GLY A 286 27.05 29.99 28.01
C GLY A 286 26.82 29.11 26.78
N THR A 287 27.26 27.85 26.81
CA THR A 287 27.09 26.87 25.74
C THR A 287 25.60 26.51 25.57
N MET A 288 25.14 26.38 24.33
CA MET A 288 23.76 25.98 24.03
C MET A 288 23.68 24.48 23.79
N ARG A 289 22.95 23.78 24.67
CA ARG A 289 22.75 22.32 24.59
C ARG A 289 21.40 21.97 23.99
N TYR A 290 21.39 21.05 23.02
CA TYR A 290 20.18 20.50 22.42
C TYR A 290 19.73 19.24 23.17
N VAL A 291 18.61 19.31 23.88
CA VAL A 291 18.06 18.17 24.64
C VAL A 291 16.96 17.50 23.83
N PRO A 292 17.08 16.19 23.51
CA PRO A 292 16.07 15.46 22.75
C PRO A 292 14.77 15.27 23.54
N GLN A 293 13.66 15.21 22.80
CA GLN A 293 12.31 14.92 23.32
C GLN A 293 11.44 14.27 22.24
N PHE A 294 12.02 13.40 21.41
CA PHE A 294 11.33 12.70 20.32
C PHE A 294 10.92 11.27 20.69
N SER A 295 10.02 10.69 19.91
CA SER A 295 9.56 9.30 20.08
C SER A 295 10.08 8.39 18.95
N ASN A 296 9.75 7.10 19.04
CA ASN A 296 9.99 6.16 17.93
C ASN A 296 9.26 6.61 16.66
N GLU A 297 8.07 7.19 16.80
CA GLU A 297 7.26 7.69 15.68
C GLU A 297 8.02 8.76 14.91
N THR A 298 8.67 9.69 15.62
CA THR A 298 9.50 10.75 15.03
C THR A 298 10.57 10.18 14.11
N LEU A 299 11.28 9.13 14.56
CA LEU A 299 12.37 8.51 13.79
C LEU A 299 11.87 7.59 12.67
N ILE A 300 10.75 6.91 12.86
CA ILE A 300 10.10 6.10 11.83
C ILE A 300 9.62 6.97 10.68
N LEU A 301 9.01 8.13 10.98
CA LEU A 301 8.61 9.10 9.98
C LEU A 301 9.82 9.69 9.24
N TYR A 302 10.95 9.87 9.93
CA TYR A 302 12.18 10.32 9.28
C TYR A 302 12.69 9.25 8.30
N TYR A 303 12.66 7.97 8.70
CA TYR A 303 12.97 6.86 7.81
C TYR A 303 12.06 6.86 6.58
N LEU A 304 10.75 7.05 6.77
CA LEU A 304 9.79 7.14 5.68
C LEU A 304 10.08 8.31 4.74
N ALA A 305 10.45 9.47 5.29
CA ALA A 305 10.85 10.63 4.51
C ALA A 305 12.14 10.37 3.72
N PHE A 306 13.11 9.68 4.33
CA PHE A 306 14.34 9.27 3.68
C PHE A 306 14.08 8.30 2.51
N ALA A 307 13.27 7.26 2.73
CA ALA A 307 12.85 6.32 1.69
C ALA A 307 12.08 7.01 0.56
N SER A 308 11.17 7.93 0.91
CA SER A 308 10.40 8.76 -0.01
C SER A 308 11.28 9.65 -0.91
N ARG A 309 12.38 10.18 -0.36
CA ARG A 309 13.37 10.98 -1.10
C ARG A 309 14.23 10.11 -2.01
N ARG A 310 14.54 8.88 -1.59
CA ARG A 310 15.53 7.99 -2.23
C ARG A 310 14.89 6.80 -2.97
N ARG A 311 13.74 7.01 -3.62
CA ARG A 311 12.96 5.95 -4.32
C ARG A 311 13.76 5.08 -5.29
N GLY A 312 14.78 5.64 -5.97
CA GLY A 312 15.63 4.88 -6.90
C GLY A 312 16.47 3.78 -6.23
N PHE A 313 16.70 3.92 -4.92
CA PHE A 313 17.56 3.07 -4.12
C PHE A 313 16.78 2.09 -3.24
N LEU A 314 15.46 2.01 -3.35
CA LEU A 314 14.70 1.05 -2.53
C LEU A 314 15.04 -0.40 -2.93
N SER A 315 15.00 -1.28 -1.93
CA SER A 315 15.11 -2.73 -2.12
C SER A 315 13.94 -3.26 -2.95
N LYS A 316 14.10 -4.44 -3.54
CA LYS A 316 13.05 -5.05 -4.38
C LYS A 316 11.80 -5.37 -3.54
N GLU A 317 12.03 -5.84 -2.32
CA GLU A 317 11.04 -6.20 -1.33
C GLU A 317 10.21 -4.98 -0.91
N LEU A 318 10.87 -3.86 -0.60
CA LEU A 318 10.17 -2.63 -0.23
C LEU A 318 9.39 -2.04 -1.41
N ILE A 319 9.94 -2.08 -2.64
CA ILE A 319 9.21 -1.65 -3.84
C ILE A 319 7.94 -2.47 -4.05
N ASN A 320 8.02 -3.80 -3.93
CA ASN A 320 6.85 -4.67 -4.04
C ASN A 320 5.82 -4.35 -2.96
N TRP A 321 6.27 -4.12 -1.73
CA TRP A 321 5.40 -3.84 -0.60
C TRP A 321 4.65 -2.53 -0.75
N ILE A 322 5.36 -1.43 -1.06
CA ILE A 322 4.76 -0.11 -1.30
C ILE A 322 3.78 -0.21 -2.48
N ALA A 323 4.22 -0.80 -3.59
CA ALA A 323 3.38 -0.91 -4.78
C ALA A 323 2.14 -1.77 -4.53
N MET A 324 2.25 -2.91 -3.87
CA MET A 324 1.07 -3.71 -3.60
C MET A 324 0.09 -2.99 -2.68
N ASN A 325 0.56 -2.32 -1.63
CA ASN A 325 -0.30 -1.54 -0.74
C ASN A 325 -1.05 -0.44 -1.49
N PHE A 326 -0.38 0.32 -2.35
CA PHE A 326 -1.04 1.33 -3.17
C PHE A 326 -2.05 0.71 -4.15
N ALA A 327 -1.71 -0.41 -4.80
CA ALA A 327 -2.63 -1.09 -5.70
C ALA A 327 -3.86 -1.62 -4.95
N PHE A 328 -3.67 -2.19 -3.77
CA PHE A 328 -4.71 -2.69 -2.91
C PHE A 328 -5.63 -1.57 -2.43
N LEU A 329 -5.09 -0.48 -1.90
CA LEU A 329 -5.83 0.70 -1.46
C LEU A 329 -6.69 1.29 -2.59
N VAL A 330 -6.12 1.44 -3.79
CA VAL A 330 -6.87 1.92 -4.97
C VAL A 330 -8.00 0.96 -5.34
N TYR A 331 -7.71 -0.34 -5.40
CA TYR A 331 -8.70 -1.35 -5.75
C TYR A 331 -9.85 -1.40 -4.73
N MET A 332 -9.51 -1.50 -3.44
CA MET A 332 -10.47 -1.56 -2.34
C MET A 332 -11.28 -0.28 -2.20
N GLY A 333 -10.66 0.90 -2.34
CA GLY A 333 -11.36 2.17 -2.27
C GLY A 333 -12.41 2.34 -3.38
N ILE A 334 -12.10 1.91 -4.62
CA ILE A 334 -13.08 1.90 -5.72
C ILE A 334 -14.22 0.94 -5.44
N LEU A 335 -13.93 -0.24 -4.87
CA LEU A 335 -14.98 -1.19 -4.51
C LEU A 335 -15.86 -0.65 -3.39
N LYS A 336 -15.28 -0.12 -2.31
CA LYS A 336 -16.01 0.50 -1.18
C LYS A 336 -16.88 1.68 -1.65
N TRP A 337 -16.42 2.42 -2.66
CA TRP A 337 -17.20 3.51 -3.25
C TRP A 337 -18.41 3.03 -4.08
N LYS A 338 -18.24 1.98 -4.89
CA LYS A 338 -19.26 1.56 -5.87
C LYS A 338 -20.15 0.41 -5.40
N LEU A 339 -19.75 -0.30 -4.36
CA LEU A 339 -20.47 -1.42 -3.78
C LEU A 339 -20.97 -1.00 -2.41
N THR A 340 -22.26 -1.22 -2.16
CA THR A 340 -22.82 -1.09 -0.81
C THR A 340 -22.23 -2.14 0.12
N ASP A 341 -22.23 -1.86 1.43
CA ASP A 341 -21.77 -2.82 2.44
C ASP A 341 -22.62 -4.10 2.49
N GLU A 342 -23.85 -4.03 1.98
CA GLU A 342 -24.79 -5.15 1.87
C GLU A 342 -24.61 -5.97 0.59
N ASN A 343 -23.77 -5.52 -0.35
CA ASN A 343 -23.61 -6.15 -1.64
C ASN A 343 -23.05 -7.58 -1.49
N ILE A 344 -23.88 -8.56 -1.83
CA ILE A 344 -23.55 -9.99 -1.66
C ILE A 344 -22.35 -10.45 -2.49
N PHE A 345 -22.02 -9.75 -3.58
CA PHE A 345 -20.90 -10.09 -4.47
C PHE A 345 -19.57 -9.50 -4.01
N TYR A 346 -19.55 -8.69 -2.94
CA TYR A 346 -18.33 -8.05 -2.45
C TYR A 346 -17.21 -9.06 -2.16
N SER A 347 -17.57 -10.24 -1.66
CA SER A 347 -16.65 -11.34 -1.36
C SER A 347 -15.90 -11.86 -2.59
N ILE A 348 -16.51 -11.88 -3.78
CA ILE A 348 -15.86 -12.32 -5.03
C ILE A 348 -14.67 -11.41 -5.37
N PHE A 349 -14.81 -10.10 -5.10
CA PHE A 349 -13.76 -9.13 -5.36
C PHE A 349 -12.61 -9.22 -4.37
N LYS A 350 -12.88 -9.72 -3.15
CA LYS A 350 -11.88 -9.97 -2.10
C LYS A 350 -11.24 -11.36 -2.20
N ASP A 351 -11.79 -12.26 -3.00
CA ASP A 351 -11.28 -13.61 -3.19
C ASP A 351 -9.82 -13.61 -3.69
N LEU A 352 -9.02 -14.52 -3.15
CA LEU A 352 -7.59 -14.62 -3.44
C LEU A 352 -7.34 -14.87 -4.93
N GLN A 353 -8.19 -15.67 -5.60
CA GLN A 353 -8.01 -15.98 -7.03
C GLN A 353 -8.28 -14.75 -7.89
N THR A 354 -9.27 -13.93 -7.54
CA THR A 354 -9.51 -12.64 -8.21
C THR A 354 -8.34 -11.68 -7.99
N ASN A 355 -7.92 -11.53 -6.72
CA ASN A 355 -6.85 -10.61 -6.33
C ASN A 355 -5.50 -10.97 -6.97
N GLU A 356 -5.14 -12.26 -7.04
CA GLU A 356 -3.92 -12.76 -7.70
C GLU A 356 -3.86 -12.49 -9.20
N LYS A 357 -5.01 -12.23 -9.85
CA LYS A 357 -5.09 -11.92 -11.28
C LYS A 357 -5.14 -10.42 -11.55
N VAL A 358 -5.78 -9.63 -10.69
CA VAL A 358 -6.00 -8.18 -10.94
C VAL A 358 -4.89 -7.32 -10.33
N LEU A 359 -4.61 -7.50 -9.03
CA LEU A 359 -3.72 -6.62 -8.28
C LEU A 359 -2.27 -6.61 -8.77
N PRO A 360 -1.66 -7.73 -9.22
CA PRO A 360 -0.28 -7.69 -9.70
C PRO A 360 -0.07 -6.82 -10.94
N TYR A 361 -1.06 -6.76 -11.85
CA TYR A 361 -0.95 -5.87 -12.99
C TYR A 361 -1.19 -4.41 -12.59
N LEU A 362 -2.14 -4.15 -11.66
CA LEU A 362 -2.34 -2.81 -11.12
C LEU A 362 -1.08 -2.30 -10.41
N MET A 363 -0.44 -3.15 -9.60
CA MET A 363 0.85 -2.91 -8.94
C MET A 363 1.93 -2.53 -9.96
N LYS A 364 2.02 -3.20 -11.11
CA LYS A 364 2.98 -2.83 -12.17
C LYS A 364 2.63 -1.50 -12.84
N LEU A 365 1.35 -1.20 -13.03
CA LEU A 365 0.89 0.06 -13.63
C LEU A 365 1.23 1.26 -12.74
N ILE A 366 0.97 1.20 -11.44
CA ILE A 366 1.25 2.32 -10.53
C ILE A 366 2.75 2.62 -10.36
N CYS A 367 3.64 1.69 -10.70
CA CYS A 367 5.09 1.93 -10.61
C CYS A 367 5.62 2.81 -11.75
N PHE A 368 4.83 3.12 -12.78
CA PHE A 368 5.31 3.95 -13.88
C PHE A 368 5.73 5.38 -13.42
N PRO A 369 6.65 6.03 -14.13
CA PRO A 369 7.27 7.31 -13.72
C PRO A 369 6.28 8.42 -13.31
N ASN A 370 5.16 8.50 -14.01
CA ASN A 370 4.14 9.54 -13.80
C ASN A 370 3.24 9.25 -12.58
N TYR A 371 3.25 8.03 -12.06
CA TYR A 371 2.57 7.61 -10.84
C TYR A 371 3.56 7.63 -9.67
N LEU A 372 3.93 6.47 -9.11
CA LEU A 372 4.88 6.38 -7.99
C LEU A 372 6.34 6.62 -8.39
N GLY A 373 6.69 6.36 -9.65
CA GLY A 373 8.08 6.44 -10.12
C GLY A 373 9.02 5.46 -9.41
N LEU A 374 8.56 4.21 -9.23
CA LEU A 374 9.36 3.10 -8.71
C LEU A 374 9.90 2.25 -9.86
N ASP A 375 11.03 1.58 -9.63
CA ASP A 375 11.60 0.70 -10.65
C ASP A 375 10.78 -0.59 -10.77
N LYS A 376 9.85 -0.62 -11.73
CA LYS A 376 9.03 -1.80 -12.04
C LYS A 376 9.84 -3.05 -12.38
N THR A 377 11.10 -2.93 -12.81
CA THR A 377 11.94 -4.10 -13.11
C THR A 377 12.38 -4.85 -11.86
N LYS A 378 12.27 -4.19 -10.70
CA LYS A 378 12.48 -4.80 -9.39
C LYS A 378 11.26 -5.57 -8.87
N ILE A 379 10.12 -5.50 -9.57
CA ILE A 379 8.90 -6.18 -9.14
C ILE A 379 9.06 -7.71 -9.22
N ARG A 380 8.81 -8.41 -8.11
CA ARG A 380 8.72 -9.88 -8.08
C ARG A 380 7.26 -10.29 -8.21
N ASP A 381 6.99 -11.14 -9.20
CA ASP A 381 5.62 -11.43 -9.62
C ASP A 381 5.34 -12.95 -9.72
N SER A 382 6.01 -13.75 -8.89
CA SER A 382 5.78 -15.20 -8.82
C SER A 382 4.49 -15.51 -8.04
N PRO A 383 3.77 -16.60 -8.38
CA PRO A 383 2.54 -16.98 -7.68
C PRO A 383 2.71 -17.15 -6.16
N GLN A 384 3.83 -17.75 -5.74
CA GLN A 384 4.14 -17.95 -4.31
C GLN A 384 4.27 -16.61 -3.57
N TYR A 385 4.99 -15.67 -4.16
CA TYR A 385 5.23 -14.36 -3.56
C TYR A 385 3.96 -13.51 -3.50
N ARG A 386 3.07 -13.63 -4.49
CA ARG A 386 1.75 -12.98 -4.48
C ARG A 386 0.92 -13.44 -3.29
N LYS A 387 0.84 -14.76 -3.06
CA LYS A 387 0.09 -15.35 -1.92
C LYS A 387 0.60 -14.83 -0.58
N GLU A 388 1.92 -14.81 -0.41
CA GLU A 388 2.55 -14.29 0.80
C GLU A 388 2.15 -12.84 1.05
N ILE A 389 2.33 -11.95 0.05
CA ILE A 389 1.95 -10.54 0.20
C ILE A 389 0.47 -10.37 0.53
N PHE A 390 -0.44 -11.08 -0.15
CA PHE A 390 -1.88 -10.92 0.11
C PHE A 390 -2.29 -11.37 1.51
N ASN A 391 -1.73 -12.48 1.99
CA ASN A 391 -1.99 -12.95 3.36
C ASN A 391 -1.55 -11.91 4.39
N PHE A 392 -0.41 -11.26 4.15
CA PHE A 392 0.11 -10.25 5.07
C PHE A 392 -0.68 -8.93 5.05
N ILE A 393 -1.06 -8.44 3.87
CA ILE A 393 -1.96 -7.27 3.76
C ILE A 393 -3.27 -7.56 4.48
N GLY A 394 -3.85 -8.75 4.30
CA GLY A 394 -5.07 -9.16 5.00
C GLY A 394 -4.92 -9.20 6.53
N ALA A 395 -3.75 -9.62 7.04
CA ALA A 395 -3.48 -9.68 8.47
C ALA A 395 -3.29 -8.31 9.16
N GLN A 396 -3.08 -7.25 8.37
CA GLN A 396 -2.87 -5.88 8.88
C GLN A 396 -3.84 -4.89 8.23
N ILE A 397 -5.01 -5.37 7.79
CA ILE A 397 -5.97 -4.55 7.05
C ILE A 397 -6.53 -3.38 7.88
N ASP A 398 -6.61 -3.55 9.20
CA ASP A 398 -7.05 -2.51 10.15
C ASP A 398 -6.18 -1.24 10.03
N ASN A 399 -4.89 -1.38 9.72
CA ASN A 399 -3.99 -0.24 9.52
C ASN A 399 -4.31 0.56 8.24
N LEU A 400 -5.15 0.03 7.35
CA LEU A 400 -5.48 0.59 6.04
C LEU A 400 -6.96 0.94 5.90
N GLU A 401 -7.82 0.51 6.83
CA GLU A 401 -9.28 0.61 6.73
C GLU A 401 -9.74 2.06 6.55
N GLN A 402 -9.28 2.97 7.42
CA GLN A 402 -9.60 4.40 7.33
C GLN A 402 -9.18 5.00 5.97
N LEU A 403 -8.04 4.57 5.42
CA LEU A 403 -7.61 5.03 4.09
C LEU A 403 -8.51 4.51 2.98
N ILE A 404 -8.97 3.26 3.06
CA ILE A 404 -9.89 2.69 2.08
C ILE A 404 -11.19 3.51 2.04
N GLU A 405 -11.71 3.90 3.21
CA GLU A 405 -12.89 4.77 3.32
C GLU A 405 -12.65 6.13 2.68
N ASN A 406 -11.56 6.81 3.08
CA ASN A 406 -11.22 8.13 2.55
C ASN A 406 -10.98 8.13 1.03
N ILE A 407 -10.42 7.05 0.47
CA ILE A 407 -10.29 6.89 -0.99
C ILE A 407 -11.67 6.80 -1.64
N GLY A 408 -12.60 6.09 -1.01
CA GLY A 408 -13.98 5.97 -1.50
C GLY A 408 -14.66 7.33 -1.59
N GLU A 409 -14.56 8.14 -0.54
CA GLU A 409 -15.06 9.53 -0.51
C GLU A 409 -14.37 10.41 -1.57
N TYR A 410 -13.05 10.27 -1.71
CA TYR A 410 -12.29 11.00 -2.72
C TYR A 410 -12.71 10.61 -4.15
N CYS A 411 -13.05 9.35 -4.40
CA CYS A 411 -13.59 8.91 -5.69
C CYS A 411 -14.94 9.58 -6.00
N GLU A 412 -15.81 9.74 -5.01
CA GLU A 412 -17.08 10.47 -5.18
C GLU A 412 -16.84 11.93 -5.57
N LYS A 413 -15.85 12.57 -4.95
CA LYS A 413 -15.43 13.94 -5.30
C LYS A 413 -14.96 14.01 -6.76
N ILE A 414 -14.14 13.06 -7.22
CA ILE A 414 -13.67 12.99 -8.61
C ILE A 414 -14.85 12.92 -9.59
N GLU A 415 -15.85 12.09 -9.31
CA GLU A 415 -17.02 11.91 -10.19
C GLU A 415 -17.88 13.17 -10.25
N LYS A 416 -18.12 13.85 -9.12
CA LYS A 416 -18.86 15.13 -9.06
C LYS A 416 -18.17 16.23 -9.87
N GLU A 417 -16.84 16.32 -9.82
CA GLU A 417 -16.08 17.28 -10.61
C GLU A 417 -16.14 16.98 -12.12
N GLY A 418 -16.22 15.71 -12.50
CA GLY A 418 -16.34 15.28 -13.90
C GLY A 418 -17.70 15.57 -14.51
N ASN A 419 -18.78 15.49 -13.73
CA ASN A 419 -20.15 15.74 -14.20
C ASN A 419 -20.50 17.24 -14.31
N ASN A 420 -19.70 18.13 -13.72
CA ASN A 420 -19.89 19.59 -13.76
C ASN A 420 -19.09 20.27 -14.89
N LYS A 421 -18.39 19.48 -15.74
CA LYS A 421 -17.72 19.92 -16.97
C LYS A 421 -18.47 19.35 -18.16
#